data_AF-A0A6P5GLW5-F1
#
_entry.id   AF-A0A6P5GLW5-F1
#
_cell.length_a   1.000
_cell.length_b   1.000
_cell.length_c   1.000
_cell.angle_alpha   90.00
_cell.angle_beta   90.00
_cell.angle_gamma   90.00
#
_symmetry.space_group_name_H-M   'P 1'
#
loop_
_entity.id
_entity.type
_entity.pdbx_description
1 polymer ?
#
loop_
_entity_poly.entity_id
_entity_poly.type
_entity_poly.pdbx_seq_one_letter_code
_entity_poly.pdbx_strand_id
1 'polypeptide(L)'
;MEESSPMFVHSISETGRLLPSASRWNSIEIDFDLFPTSSRTNDPVPSKYSKSYTFKLGITDMSQLKCFIYVSIALVLIVVALVLLMVLLPRKRGHHGSSSNLPVALEYSLLFFDAQKSGVLPTNNPVKFRRNSGLKDGPDASLVGGFYDSGNNIKFSFPTAYTITLLSWSVIEYHKKYSSIDQLEHVQDIIRWGSDYLLKLYIPSNTTSKPALLYSQVGSTNTDKNLQDDMTCWQRPEDMTYDRRVSICGGSAADLAGEVAAALAAASLALADQNETYSQKLVEASESVFKLVRKSQNKETYTADDACGGEARGFYTSSSYKDELVWAGTWLFFATGNYAYLRYTTDNFELAVKEEMDSNSGIFYWDNKIPANAVLLTRLRYLHDPGYPYEAALTVCSDMVNILMCSYLSYSGSFNMTPGTKSKIHHEVCLNISC
;
A
#
# COMPACT_ATOMS: atom_id res chain seq x y z
N MET A 1 54.96 10.69 -7.05
CA MET A 1 54.51 10.84 -5.65
C MET A 1 53.64 12.06 -5.61
N GLU A 2 52.32 11.85 -5.69
CA GLU A 2 51.32 12.87 -5.42
C GLU A 2 50.23 12.15 -4.63
N GLU A 3 50.06 12.60 -3.40
CA GLU A 3 49.35 11.92 -2.32
C GLU A 3 47.88 12.39 -2.34
N SER A 4 46.96 11.47 -2.64
CA SER A 4 45.53 11.71 -2.61
C SER A 4 45.02 11.68 -1.16
N SER A 5 44.52 12.80 -0.67
CA SER A 5 43.83 12.88 0.63
C SER A 5 42.46 12.19 0.58
N PRO A 6 42.09 11.32 1.54
CA PRO A 6 40.77 10.70 1.59
C PRO A 6 39.72 11.65 2.22
N MET A 7 38.57 11.79 1.55
CA MET A 7 37.38 12.44 2.11
C MET A 7 36.56 11.41 2.87
N PHE A 8 36.47 11.55 4.19
CA PHE A 8 35.60 10.73 5.03
C PHE A 8 34.21 11.35 5.14
N VAL A 9 33.16 10.54 4.94
CA VAL A 9 31.78 10.90 5.21
C VAL A 9 31.35 10.20 6.50
N HIS A 10 31.05 10.98 7.54
CA HIS A 10 30.42 10.48 8.75
C HIS A 10 28.94 10.22 8.49
N SER A 11 28.51 8.98 8.69
CA SER A 11 27.10 8.66 8.93
C SER A 11 26.85 8.74 10.43
N ILE A 12 25.82 9.48 10.83
CA ILE A 12 25.23 9.40 12.16
C ILE A 12 23.77 8.99 11.96
N SER A 13 23.47 7.81 12.48
CA SER A 13 22.14 7.33 12.83
C SER A 13 21.58 8.20 13.94
N GLU A 14 20.31 8.61 13.86
CA GLU A 14 19.31 8.32 14.89
C GLU A 14 17.94 8.96 14.60
N THR A 15 16.91 8.15 14.83
CA THR A 15 15.61 8.44 15.44
C THR A 15 14.95 9.81 15.21
N GLY A 16 13.68 9.73 14.81
CA GLY A 16 12.84 10.88 14.51
C GLY A 16 12.74 11.92 15.61
N ARG A 17 12.78 13.18 15.18
CA ARG A 17 11.91 14.23 15.70
C ARG A 17 11.79 15.34 14.67
N LEU A 18 10.57 15.88 14.64
CA LEU A 18 10.07 17.10 14.03
C LEU A 18 11.16 18.10 13.61
N LEU A 19 11.09 18.51 12.35
CA LEU A 19 11.75 19.69 11.80
C LEU A 19 11.75 20.86 12.81
N PRO A 20 12.84 21.64 12.82
CA PRO A 20 12.63 23.07 12.66
C PRO A 20 13.50 23.65 11.55
N SER A 21 12.83 24.44 10.73
CA SER A 21 13.39 25.49 9.89
C SER A 21 14.51 26.26 10.61
N ALA A 22 15.60 26.52 9.88
CA ALA A 22 16.69 27.38 10.30
C ALA A 22 16.17 28.76 10.77
N SER A 23 16.02 28.91 12.08
CA SER A 23 15.90 30.19 12.76
C SER A 23 16.92 30.17 13.90
N ARG A 24 17.81 31.16 13.92
CA ARG A 24 18.82 31.36 14.96
C ARG A 24 18.11 31.56 16.30
N TRP A 25 18.06 30.54 17.13
CA TRP A 25 17.66 30.70 18.53
C TRP A 25 18.89 30.98 19.37
N ASN A 26 18.99 32.20 19.90
CA ASN A 26 19.78 32.46 21.09
C ASN A 26 19.10 31.73 22.25
N SER A 27 19.74 30.72 22.82
CA SER A 27 19.24 30.06 24.04
C SER A 27 19.38 31.02 25.22
N ILE A 28 18.27 31.33 25.88
CA ILE A 28 18.26 31.98 27.19
C ILE A 28 18.21 30.84 28.20
N GLU A 29 19.29 30.63 28.92
CA GLU A 29 19.37 29.68 30.04
C GLU A 29 18.86 30.41 31.30
N ILE A 30 17.83 29.87 31.95
CA ILE A 30 17.26 30.41 33.18
C ILE A 30 17.62 29.45 34.31
N ASP A 31 18.60 29.84 35.12
CA ASP A 31 19.00 29.13 36.33
C ASP A 31 18.33 29.77 37.56
N PHE A 32 17.80 28.93 38.45
CA PHE A 32 17.05 29.35 39.63
C PHE A 32 17.83 29.18 40.95
N ASP A 33 19.08 28.73 40.92
CA ASP A 33 19.97 28.66 42.10
C ASP A 33 19.32 27.99 43.34
N LEU A 34 18.49 26.97 43.12
CA LEU A 34 17.71 26.31 44.17
C LEU A 34 18.51 25.25 44.96
N PHE A 35 19.75 24.96 44.57
CA PHE A 35 20.62 23.99 45.26
C PHE A 35 22.07 24.49 45.37
N PRO A 36 22.80 24.21 46.47
CA PRO A 36 24.19 24.61 46.61
C PRO A 36 25.09 23.83 45.64
N THR A 37 25.82 24.53 44.78
CA THR A 37 26.85 23.94 43.92
C THR A 37 28.10 23.66 44.74
N SER A 38 28.56 22.40 44.75
CA SER A 38 29.82 22.03 45.39
C SER A 38 31.00 22.53 44.58
N SER A 39 31.94 23.26 45.21
CA SER A 39 33.17 23.69 44.56
C SER A 39 34.08 22.50 44.27
N ARG A 40 34.06 21.96 43.05
CA ARG A 40 35.19 21.22 42.49
C ARG A 40 35.95 22.13 41.56
N THR A 41 37.20 22.38 41.93
CA THR A 41 38.21 23.02 41.10
C THR A 41 38.47 22.12 39.88
N ASN A 42 37.89 22.48 38.73
CA ASN A 42 38.44 22.36 37.37
C ASN A 42 37.29 22.40 36.34
N ASP A 43 36.91 23.60 35.91
CA ASP A 43 36.04 23.80 34.73
C ASP A 43 36.68 24.77 33.74
N PRO A 44 36.36 24.66 32.42
CA PRO A 44 37.07 25.35 31.35
C PRO A 44 36.79 26.85 31.33
N VAL A 45 37.77 27.63 30.84
CA VAL A 45 37.69 29.09 30.65
C VAL A 45 36.43 29.46 29.83
N PRO A 46 35.54 30.34 30.32
CA PRO A 46 34.34 30.73 29.58
C PRO A 46 34.68 31.59 28.35
N SER A 47 33.84 31.47 27.31
CA SER A 47 33.95 32.27 26.09
C SER A 47 33.77 33.77 26.38
N LYS A 48 34.58 34.60 25.71
CA LYS A 48 34.69 36.07 25.91
C LYS A 48 33.43 36.89 25.56
N TYR A 49 32.29 36.26 25.26
CA TYR A 49 31.11 36.96 24.72
C TYR A 49 29.76 36.53 25.35
N SER A 50 29.75 35.95 26.54
CA SER A 50 28.50 35.81 27.31
C SER A 50 28.24 37.08 28.14
N LYS A 51 27.25 37.88 27.75
CA LYS A 51 26.66 38.90 28.63
C LYS A 51 25.61 38.21 29.51
N SER A 52 26.00 37.76 30.69
CA SER A 52 25.06 37.27 31.70
C SER A 52 24.42 38.46 32.43
N TYR A 53 23.08 38.55 32.42
CA TYR A 53 22.33 39.52 33.20
C TYR A 53 21.79 38.83 34.45
N THR A 54 22.24 39.24 35.63
CA THR A 54 21.76 38.71 36.91
C THR A 54 20.58 39.55 37.38
N PHE A 55 19.37 38.99 37.35
CA PHE A 55 18.17 39.63 37.91
C PHE A 55 17.98 39.15 39.35
N LYS A 56 18.15 40.05 40.32
CA LYS A 56 17.72 39.77 41.70
C LYS A 56 16.23 40.03 41.80
N LEU A 57 15.43 38.97 41.74
CA LEU A 57 13.99 39.06 41.91
C LEU A 57 13.69 39.30 43.41
N GLY A 58 13.52 40.56 43.78
CA GLY A 58 13.05 40.94 45.12
C GLY A 58 11.53 40.92 45.15
N ILE A 59 10.93 39.98 45.89
CA ILE A 59 9.49 39.99 46.17
C ILE A 59 9.23 41.15 47.15
N THR A 60 8.72 42.26 46.65
CA THR A 60 8.47 43.47 47.43
C THR A 60 7.18 43.40 48.25
N ASP A 61 6.22 42.56 47.85
CA ASP A 61 4.94 42.39 48.55
C ASP A 61 4.48 40.93 48.53
N MET A 62 4.57 40.28 49.71
CA MET A 62 4.11 38.89 49.91
C MET A 62 2.60 38.72 49.69
N SER A 63 1.80 39.77 49.79
CA SER A 63 0.36 39.75 49.51
C SER A 63 0.09 39.49 48.03
N GLN A 64 0.79 40.21 47.16
CA GLN A 64 0.65 40.07 45.71
C GLN A 64 1.15 38.70 45.21
N LEU A 65 2.23 38.18 45.80
CA LEU A 65 2.72 36.84 45.46
C LEU A 65 1.70 35.75 45.83
N LYS A 66 1.09 35.84 47.01
CA LYS A 66 0.02 34.92 47.41
C LYS A 66 -1.18 35.01 46.45
N CYS A 67 -1.59 36.22 46.08
CA CYS A 67 -2.66 36.44 45.11
C CYS A 67 -2.31 35.80 43.74
N PHE A 68 -1.09 35.99 43.24
CA PHE A 68 -0.63 35.38 42.00
C PHE A 68 -0.65 33.86 42.06
N ILE A 69 -0.16 33.25 43.15
CA ILE A 69 -0.18 31.80 43.34
C ILE A 69 -1.62 31.28 43.37
N TYR A 70 -2.54 31.93 44.09
CA TYR A 70 -3.95 31.52 44.12
C TYR A 70 -4.60 31.64 42.73
N VAL A 71 -4.30 32.69 41.97
CA VAL A 71 -4.81 32.88 40.61
C VAL A 71 -4.25 31.81 39.67
N SER A 72 -2.96 31.49 39.74
CA SER A 72 -2.35 30.44 38.91
C SER A 72 -2.92 29.06 39.23
N ILE A 73 -3.10 28.72 40.51
CA ILE A 73 -3.72 27.45 40.92
C ILE A 73 -5.17 27.37 40.41
N ALA A 74 -5.95 28.44 40.57
CA ALA A 74 -7.31 28.49 40.06
C ALA A 74 -7.37 28.31 38.53
N LEU A 75 -6.44 28.92 37.79
CA LEU A 75 -6.36 28.80 36.34
C LEU A 75 -6.04 27.37 35.90
N VAL A 76 -5.09 26.70 36.58
CA VAL A 76 -4.77 25.29 36.33
C VAL A 76 -5.97 24.39 36.60
N LEU A 77 -6.68 24.62 37.71
CA LEU A 77 -7.88 23.85 38.05
C LEU A 77 -9.02 24.06 37.03
N ILE A 78 -9.19 25.28 36.52
CA ILE A 78 -10.16 25.59 35.45
C ILE A 78 -9.80 24.84 34.17
N VAL A 79 -8.52 24.83 33.77
CA VAL A 79 -8.07 24.11 32.57
C VAL A 79 -8.33 22.60 32.72
N VAL A 80 -8.00 22.01 33.87
CA VAL A 80 -8.27 20.59 34.15
C VAL A 80 -9.77 20.29 34.11
N ALA A 81 -10.60 21.15 34.70
CA ALA A 81 -12.05 21.02 34.67
C ALA A 81 -12.62 21.12 33.24
N LEU A 82 -12.11 22.03 32.41
CA LEU A 82 -12.50 22.17 31.00
C LEU A 82 -12.10 20.95 30.17
N VAL A 83 -10.92 20.36 30.41
CA VAL A 83 -10.48 19.13 29.75
C VAL A 83 -11.37 17.96 30.16
N LEU A 84 -11.65 17.81 31.46
CA LEU A 84 -12.56 16.78 31.95
C LEU A 84 -13.98 16.96 31.40
N LEU A 85 -14.46 18.20 31.30
CA LEU A 85 -15.76 18.51 30.70
C LEU A 85 -15.79 18.14 29.21
N MET A 86 -14.71 18.37 28.45
CA MET A 86 -14.61 17.94 27.05
C MET A 86 -14.55 16.42 26.88
N VAL A 87 -13.99 15.70 27.86
CA VAL A 87 -13.94 14.22 27.85
C VAL A 87 -15.27 13.59 28.30
N LEU A 88 -15.99 14.23 29.22
CA LEU A 88 -17.21 13.70 29.84
C LEU A 88 -18.50 14.18 29.16
N LEU A 89 -18.48 15.27 28.38
CA LEU A 89 -19.66 15.68 27.60
C LEU A 89 -19.88 14.70 26.45
N PRO A 90 -21.06 14.02 26.37
CA PRO A 90 -21.40 13.22 25.21
C PRO A 90 -21.45 14.14 23.99
N ARG A 91 -20.50 13.94 23.07
CA ARG A 91 -20.41 14.67 21.81
C ARG A 91 -21.65 14.35 20.99
N LYS A 92 -22.71 15.15 21.11
CA LYS A 92 -23.85 15.13 20.18
C LYS A 92 -23.31 15.49 18.81
N ARG A 93 -22.96 14.48 18.01
CA ARG A 93 -22.74 14.63 16.58
C ARG A 93 -24.09 15.05 16.00
N GLY A 94 -24.21 16.30 15.58
CA GLY A 94 -25.29 16.71 14.69
C GLY A 94 -25.20 15.84 13.45
N HIS A 95 -26.18 14.96 13.25
CA HIS A 95 -26.34 14.25 12.00
C HIS A 95 -26.70 15.27 10.92
N HIS A 96 -25.70 15.67 10.13
CA HIS A 96 -25.97 16.17 8.78
C HIS A 96 -26.56 15.02 7.96
N GLY A 97 -27.63 15.33 7.23
CA GLY A 97 -28.51 14.36 6.57
C GLY A 97 -27.82 13.44 5.57
N SER A 98 -28.33 12.20 5.54
CA SER A 98 -28.03 11.11 4.61
C SER A 98 -26.55 10.75 4.47
N SER A 99 -25.95 10.18 5.52
CA SER A 99 -24.84 9.25 5.28
C SER A 99 -25.37 8.11 4.41
N SER A 100 -24.90 7.99 3.17
CA SER A 100 -24.91 6.69 2.50
C SER A 100 -24.41 5.66 3.51
N ASN A 101 -25.09 4.52 3.63
CA ASN A 101 -24.73 3.50 4.60
C ASN A 101 -23.46 2.77 4.12
N LEU A 102 -22.33 3.49 4.09
CA LEU A 102 -21.03 3.05 3.61
C LEU A 102 -20.54 1.79 4.35
N PRO A 103 -20.76 1.62 5.68
CA PRO A 103 -20.45 0.35 6.33
C PRO A 103 -21.19 -0.83 5.71
N VAL A 104 -22.49 -0.69 5.44
CA VAL A 104 -23.29 -1.73 4.78
C VAL A 104 -22.84 -1.98 3.34
N ALA A 105 -22.50 -0.93 2.60
CA ALA A 105 -21.96 -1.08 1.24
C ALA A 105 -20.61 -1.82 1.23
N LEU A 106 -19.76 -1.57 2.23
CA LEU A 106 -18.49 -2.27 2.40
C LEU A 106 -18.69 -3.72 2.81
N GLU A 107 -19.60 -4.01 3.74
CA GLU A 107 -19.97 -5.38 4.12
C GLU A 107 -20.41 -6.20 2.90
N TYR A 108 -21.31 -5.66 2.07
CA TYR A 108 -21.73 -6.33 0.84
C TYR A 108 -20.60 -6.46 -0.19
N SER A 109 -19.71 -5.47 -0.29
CA SER A 109 -18.53 -5.57 -1.14
C SER A 109 -17.59 -6.70 -0.72
N LEU A 110 -17.46 -6.97 0.59
CA LEU A 110 -16.66 -8.09 1.08
C LEU A 110 -17.36 -9.44 0.84
N LEU A 111 -18.68 -9.51 1.06
CA LEU A 111 -19.49 -10.69 0.72
C LEU A 111 -19.44 -11.05 -0.77
N PHE A 112 -19.23 -10.08 -1.66
CA PHE A 112 -18.99 -10.35 -3.08
C PHE A 112 -17.75 -11.24 -3.27
N PHE A 113 -16.63 -10.94 -2.60
CA PHE A 113 -15.43 -11.78 -2.71
C PHE A 113 -15.66 -13.19 -2.16
N ASP A 114 -16.40 -13.35 -1.06
CA ASP A 114 -16.80 -14.68 -0.57
C ASP A 114 -17.62 -15.45 -1.61
N ALA A 115 -18.53 -14.74 -2.30
CA ALA A 115 -19.35 -15.31 -3.35
C ALA A 115 -18.54 -15.73 -4.58
N GLN A 116 -17.30 -15.26 -4.73
CA GLN A 116 -16.37 -15.62 -5.80
C GLN A 116 -15.37 -16.72 -5.41
N LYS A 117 -15.24 -17.09 -4.13
CA LYS A 117 -14.27 -18.11 -3.67
C LYS A 117 -14.46 -19.45 -4.41
N SER A 118 -13.40 -20.02 -4.95
CA SER A 118 -13.35 -21.37 -5.56
C SER A 118 -12.57 -22.33 -4.66
N GLY A 119 -12.86 -23.63 -4.69
CA GLY A 119 -12.16 -24.64 -3.91
C GLY A 119 -12.99 -25.18 -2.74
N VAL A 120 -12.31 -25.58 -1.65
CA VAL A 120 -12.97 -26.12 -0.45
C VAL A 120 -13.34 -24.97 0.48
N LEU A 121 -14.61 -24.58 0.49
CA LEU A 121 -15.09 -23.44 1.28
C LEU A 121 -15.10 -23.77 2.79
N PRO A 122 -14.87 -22.77 3.66
CA PRO A 122 -14.95 -22.97 5.09
C PRO A 122 -16.39 -23.31 5.53
N THR A 123 -16.53 -24.09 6.60
CA THR A 123 -17.85 -24.55 7.09
C THR A 123 -18.76 -23.38 7.51
N ASN A 124 -18.18 -22.27 7.94
CA ASN A 124 -18.87 -21.05 8.34
C ASN A 124 -18.98 -20.01 7.20
N ASN A 125 -18.86 -20.41 5.92
CA ASN A 125 -19.00 -19.51 4.77
C ASN A 125 -20.27 -18.63 4.89
N PRO A 126 -20.16 -17.29 4.80
CA PRO A 126 -21.33 -16.42 4.90
C PRO A 126 -22.28 -16.57 3.71
N VAL A 127 -21.78 -16.96 2.54
CA VAL A 127 -22.56 -17.09 1.31
C VAL A 127 -23.23 -18.47 1.19
N LYS A 128 -24.47 -18.59 1.67
CA LYS A 128 -25.16 -19.89 1.86
C LYS A 128 -25.50 -20.65 0.58
N PHE A 129 -25.53 -19.99 -0.57
CA PHE A 129 -25.81 -20.64 -1.85
C PHE A 129 -24.56 -21.20 -2.54
N ARG A 130 -23.35 -20.90 -2.02
CA ARG A 130 -22.07 -21.42 -2.54
C ARG A 130 -21.63 -22.67 -1.79
N ARG A 131 -21.00 -23.62 -2.49
CA ARG A 131 -20.35 -24.80 -1.90
C ARG A 131 -19.01 -25.08 -2.57
N ASN A 132 -18.38 -26.18 -2.17
CA ASN A 132 -17.12 -26.63 -2.72
C ASN A 132 -17.19 -26.79 -4.24
N SER A 133 -16.23 -26.23 -4.96
CA SER A 133 -16.17 -26.22 -6.42
C SER A 133 -14.73 -26.21 -6.92
N GLY A 134 -14.49 -26.50 -8.20
CA GLY A 134 -13.11 -26.46 -8.77
C GLY A 134 -12.11 -27.39 -8.08
N LEU A 135 -12.59 -28.53 -7.54
CA LEU A 135 -11.78 -29.42 -6.69
C LEU A 135 -10.70 -30.23 -7.43
N LYS A 136 -10.67 -30.12 -8.76
CA LYS A 136 -9.70 -30.76 -9.64
C LYS A 136 -8.81 -29.74 -10.37
N ASP A 137 -8.86 -28.48 -9.95
CA ASP A 137 -8.09 -27.40 -10.57
C ASP A 137 -6.59 -27.64 -10.39
N GLY A 138 -5.84 -27.67 -11.50
CA GLY A 138 -4.40 -27.89 -11.50
C GLY A 138 -3.98 -29.36 -11.64
N PRO A 139 -2.74 -29.62 -12.09
CA PRO A 139 -2.16 -30.97 -12.01
C PRO A 139 -2.22 -31.46 -10.56
N ASP A 140 -2.78 -32.65 -10.35
CA ASP A 140 -3.00 -33.25 -9.02
C ASP A 140 -3.73 -32.33 -8.03
N ALA A 141 -4.67 -31.52 -8.52
CA ALA A 141 -5.44 -30.54 -7.73
C ALA A 141 -4.58 -29.47 -7.04
N SER A 142 -3.40 -29.16 -7.60
CA SER A 142 -2.44 -28.20 -7.03
C SER A 142 -2.93 -26.73 -7.04
N LEU A 143 -3.96 -26.41 -7.82
CA LEU A 143 -4.48 -25.05 -7.99
C LEU A 143 -5.89 -24.86 -7.42
N VAL A 144 -6.37 -25.77 -6.56
CA VAL A 144 -7.63 -25.57 -5.81
C VAL A 144 -7.55 -24.31 -4.93
N GLY A 145 -8.60 -23.50 -4.90
CA GLY A 145 -8.62 -22.20 -4.20
C GLY A 145 -8.83 -21.02 -5.14
N GLY A 146 -8.57 -19.81 -4.65
CA GLY A 146 -8.63 -18.58 -5.43
C GLY A 146 -10.06 -18.07 -5.66
N PHE A 147 -10.21 -17.17 -6.63
CA PHE A 147 -11.49 -16.55 -6.96
C PHE A 147 -11.86 -16.82 -8.41
N TYR A 148 -13.13 -17.10 -8.65
CA TYR A 148 -13.71 -16.92 -9.97
C TYR A 148 -13.71 -15.42 -10.30
N ASP A 149 -13.33 -15.10 -11.53
CA ASP A 149 -13.02 -13.73 -11.92
C ASP A 149 -14.26 -12.82 -11.97
N SER A 150 -15.35 -13.34 -12.53
CA SER A 150 -16.56 -12.56 -12.79
C SER A 150 -17.80 -13.48 -12.73
N GLY A 151 -18.72 -13.38 -13.70
CA GLY A 151 -19.89 -14.24 -13.81
C GLY A 151 -19.63 -15.63 -14.40
N ASN A 152 -18.40 -15.90 -14.87
CA ASN A 152 -17.96 -17.23 -15.32
C ASN A 152 -17.18 -17.95 -14.20
N ASN A 153 -16.81 -19.21 -14.44
CA ASN A 153 -16.04 -20.00 -13.49
C ASN A 153 -14.53 -20.00 -13.81
N ILE A 154 -14.03 -19.03 -14.56
CA ILE A 154 -12.61 -18.93 -14.92
C ILE A 154 -11.86 -18.23 -13.78
N LYS A 155 -10.63 -18.69 -13.53
CA LYS A 155 -9.71 -18.06 -12.60
C LYS A 155 -8.61 -17.39 -13.39
N PHE A 156 -8.68 -16.08 -13.54
CA PHE A 156 -7.58 -15.30 -14.11
C PHE A 156 -6.64 -14.83 -12.99
N SER A 157 -5.39 -15.29 -13.03
CA SER A 157 -4.41 -15.02 -11.98
C SER A 157 -4.01 -13.54 -11.92
N PHE A 158 -3.93 -12.86 -13.07
CA PHE A 158 -3.50 -11.47 -13.15
C PHE A 158 -4.45 -10.49 -12.43
N PRO A 159 -5.76 -10.42 -12.76
CA PRO A 159 -6.72 -9.60 -12.03
C PRO A 159 -6.95 -10.08 -10.58
N THR A 160 -6.77 -11.38 -10.30
CA THR A 160 -6.78 -11.89 -8.92
C THR A 160 -5.64 -11.29 -8.11
N ALA A 161 -4.41 -11.28 -8.65
CA ALA A 161 -3.26 -10.70 -7.97
C ALA A 161 -3.49 -9.19 -7.72
N TYR A 162 -3.93 -8.44 -8.74
CA TYR A 162 -4.30 -7.03 -8.61
C TYR A 162 -5.31 -6.77 -7.48
N THR A 163 -6.36 -7.59 -7.43
CA THR A 163 -7.40 -7.51 -6.38
C THR A 163 -6.80 -7.68 -4.98
N ILE A 164 -5.89 -8.64 -4.81
CA ILE A 164 -5.23 -8.88 -3.52
C ILE A 164 -4.28 -7.74 -3.16
N THR A 165 -3.54 -7.18 -4.12
CA THR A 165 -2.73 -5.99 -3.86
C THR A 165 -3.60 -4.82 -3.38
N LEU A 166 -4.73 -4.57 -4.04
CA LEU A 166 -5.60 -3.44 -3.73
C LEU A 166 -6.34 -3.61 -2.39
N LEU A 167 -6.87 -4.80 -2.10
CA LEU A 167 -7.48 -5.10 -0.81
C LEU A 167 -6.46 -4.93 0.32
N SER A 168 -5.25 -5.45 0.13
CA SER A 168 -4.15 -5.31 1.09
C SER A 168 -3.77 -3.85 1.30
N TRP A 169 -3.62 -3.08 0.23
CA TRP A 169 -3.37 -1.64 0.33
C TRP A 169 -4.48 -0.92 1.11
N SER A 170 -5.76 -1.26 0.85
CA SER A 170 -6.87 -0.67 1.58
C SER A 170 -6.81 -0.95 3.08
N VAL A 171 -6.41 -2.17 3.48
CA VAL A 171 -6.24 -2.53 4.90
C VAL A 171 -5.08 -1.77 5.51
N ILE A 172 -3.97 -1.61 4.80
CA ILE A 172 -2.81 -0.84 5.27
C ILE A 172 -3.19 0.63 5.54
N GLU A 173 -3.93 1.27 4.63
CA GLU A 173 -4.33 2.68 4.79
C GLU A 173 -5.45 2.86 5.82
N TYR A 174 -6.42 1.94 5.84
CA TYR A 174 -7.68 2.11 6.57
C TYR A 174 -7.87 1.08 7.69
N HIS A 175 -6.79 0.48 8.21
CA HIS A 175 -6.82 -0.57 9.23
C HIS A 175 -7.78 -0.26 10.39
N LYS A 176 -7.63 0.92 11.00
CA LYS A 176 -8.47 1.38 12.12
C LYS A 176 -9.94 1.57 11.72
N LYS A 177 -10.21 1.91 10.46
CA LYS A 177 -11.59 2.09 9.95
C LYS A 177 -12.28 0.75 9.76
N TYR A 178 -11.60 -0.22 9.13
CA TYR A 178 -12.08 -1.60 9.04
C TYR A 178 -12.36 -2.19 10.42
N SER A 179 -11.45 -1.96 11.38
CA SER A 179 -11.63 -2.41 12.77
C SER A 179 -12.84 -1.73 13.44
N SER A 180 -13.05 -0.44 13.22
CA SER A 180 -14.17 0.31 13.85
C SER A 180 -15.58 -0.10 13.39
N ILE A 181 -15.68 -0.92 12.33
CA ILE A 181 -16.93 -1.43 11.78
C ILE A 181 -16.97 -2.96 11.77
N ASP A 182 -16.06 -3.61 12.51
CA ASP A 182 -15.99 -5.08 12.64
C ASP A 182 -15.81 -5.83 11.30
N GLN A 183 -15.13 -5.22 10.32
CA GLN A 183 -14.86 -5.83 9.01
C GLN A 183 -13.37 -6.17 8.79
N LEU A 184 -12.48 -5.85 9.74
CA LEU A 184 -11.04 -6.08 9.59
C LEU A 184 -10.68 -7.55 9.39
N GLU A 185 -11.18 -8.44 10.25
CA GLU A 185 -10.91 -9.88 10.13
C GLU A 185 -11.48 -10.47 8.84
N HIS A 186 -12.65 -9.99 8.42
CA HIS A 186 -13.32 -10.43 7.20
C HIS A 186 -12.50 -10.07 5.94
N VAL A 187 -12.05 -8.83 5.80
CA VAL A 187 -11.19 -8.44 4.67
C VAL A 187 -9.83 -9.15 4.72
N GLN A 188 -9.25 -9.36 5.91
CA GLN A 188 -8.01 -10.11 6.07
C GLN A 188 -8.18 -11.61 5.71
N ASP A 189 -9.34 -12.22 5.96
CA ASP A 189 -9.64 -13.58 5.50
C ASP A 189 -9.71 -13.67 3.97
N ILE A 190 -10.36 -12.68 3.32
CA ILE A 190 -10.41 -12.59 1.85
C ILE A 190 -9.00 -12.44 1.27
N ILE A 191 -8.17 -11.55 1.86
CA ILE A 191 -6.77 -11.37 1.45
C ILE A 191 -6.01 -12.69 1.59
N ARG A 192 -6.11 -13.37 2.74
CA ARG A 192 -5.46 -14.66 2.99
C ARG A 192 -5.88 -15.72 1.97
N TRP A 193 -7.17 -15.82 1.65
CA TRP A 193 -7.69 -16.76 0.66
C TRP A 193 -7.06 -16.57 -0.72
N GLY A 194 -6.93 -15.31 -1.15
CA GLY A 194 -6.25 -14.96 -2.39
C GLY A 194 -4.75 -15.23 -2.33
N SER A 195 -4.08 -14.78 -1.28
CA SER A 195 -2.64 -15.01 -1.08
C SER A 195 -2.27 -16.49 -1.06
N ASP A 196 -3.09 -17.35 -0.44
CA ASP A 196 -2.90 -18.80 -0.45
C ASP A 196 -2.99 -19.39 -1.87
N TYR A 197 -3.84 -18.83 -2.73
CA TYR A 197 -3.89 -19.21 -4.13
C TYR A 197 -2.68 -18.68 -4.91
N LEU A 198 -2.29 -17.41 -4.70
CA LEU A 198 -1.13 -16.80 -5.36
C LEU A 198 0.17 -17.55 -5.04
N LEU A 199 0.34 -18.04 -3.81
CA LEU A 199 1.45 -18.89 -3.41
C LEU A 199 1.54 -20.21 -4.21
N LYS A 200 0.42 -20.72 -4.73
CA LYS A 200 0.37 -21.93 -5.56
C LYS A 200 0.67 -21.66 -7.03
N LEU A 201 0.55 -20.40 -7.47
CA LEU A 201 0.77 -20.03 -8.87
C LEU A 201 2.23 -20.14 -9.28
N TYR A 202 3.15 -19.98 -8.34
CA TYR A 202 4.58 -20.00 -8.59
C TYR A 202 5.21 -21.31 -8.14
N ILE A 203 5.77 -22.06 -9.10
CA ILE A 203 6.61 -23.22 -8.82
C ILE A 203 8.07 -22.80 -8.98
N PRO A 204 8.86 -22.68 -7.90
CA PRO A 204 10.27 -22.36 -8.00
C PRO A 204 11.03 -23.47 -8.72
N SER A 205 12.13 -23.11 -9.37
CA SER A 205 13.03 -24.08 -9.96
C SER A 205 13.66 -24.94 -8.87
N ASN A 206 13.47 -26.26 -8.94
CA ASN A 206 13.98 -27.21 -7.95
C ASN A 206 15.25 -27.95 -8.40
N THR A 207 15.62 -27.85 -9.69
CA THR A 207 16.84 -28.44 -10.28
C THR A 207 17.28 -27.62 -11.48
N THR A 208 18.54 -27.78 -11.91
CA THR A 208 19.09 -27.19 -13.14
C THR A 208 18.32 -27.55 -14.43
N SER A 209 17.40 -28.53 -14.37
CA SER A 209 16.66 -29.07 -15.52
C SER A 209 15.19 -28.62 -15.63
N LYS A 210 14.62 -28.06 -14.55
CA LYS A 210 13.21 -27.60 -14.56
C LYS A 210 13.16 -26.08 -14.38
N PRO A 211 12.72 -25.31 -15.40
CA PRO A 211 12.54 -23.88 -15.24
C PRO A 211 11.45 -23.61 -14.19
N ALA A 212 11.52 -22.45 -13.55
CA ALA A 212 10.40 -22.03 -12.72
C ALA A 212 9.18 -21.77 -13.60
N LEU A 213 8.00 -22.07 -13.07
CA LEU A 213 6.73 -21.93 -13.78
C LEU A 213 5.81 -20.98 -13.03
N LEU A 214 4.99 -20.27 -13.80
CA LEU A 214 3.88 -19.47 -13.30
C LEU A 214 2.57 -19.95 -13.94
N TYR A 215 1.48 -19.96 -13.18
CA TYR A 215 0.15 -20.28 -13.68
C TYR A 215 -0.69 -19.01 -13.84
N SER A 216 -1.10 -18.71 -15.07
CA SER A 216 -1.86 -17.50 -15.42
C SER A 216 -3.38 -17.70 -15.38
N GLN A 217 -3.84 -18.93 -15.60
CA GLN A 217 -5.26 -19.21 -15.77
C GLN A 217 -5.62 -20.63 -15.36
N VAL A 218 -6.81 -20.80 -14.77
CA VAL A 218 -7.49 -22.10 -14.65
C VAL A 218 -8.92 -21.98 -15.18
N GLY A 219 -9.29 -22.90 -16.07
CA GLY A 219 -10.50 -22.81 -16.89
C GLY A 219 -10.15 -22.36 -18.31
N SER A 220 -11.10 -22.49 -19.23
CA SER A 220 -10.86 -22.22 -20.65
C SER A 220 -11.79 -21.15 -21.22
N THR A 221 -11.25 -20.36 -22.14
CA THR A 221 -12.00 -19.39 -22.96
C THR A 221 -12.12 -19.86 -24.41
N ASN A 222 -11.93 -21.16 -24.65
CA ASN A 222 -11.94 -21.72 -25.99
C ASN A 222 -13.26 -21.37 -26.71
N THR A 223 -13.14 -21.06 -28.00
CA THR A 223 -14.29 -20.69 -28.84
C THR A 223 -14.83 -21.88 -29.64
N ASP A 224 -14.25 -23.07 -29.48
CA ASP A 224 -14.78 -24.30 -30.07
C ASP A 224 -16.14 -24.66 -29.46
N LYS A 225 -17.20 -24.30 -30.19
CA LYS A 225 -18.60 -24.51 -29.81
C LYS A 225 -18.97 -25.99 -29.59
N ASN A 226 -18.12 -26.93 -30.00
CA ASN A 226 -18.36 -28.36 -29.82
C ASN A 226 -17.85 -28.88 -28.47
N LEU A 227 -17.08 -28.08 -27.73
CA LEU A 227 -16.57 -28.40 -26.41
C LEU A 227 -17.31 -27.60 -25.36
N GLN A 228 -17.76 -28.27 -24.31
CA GLN A 228 -18.28 -27.58 -23.14
C GLN A 228 -17.12 -27.08 -22.28
N ASP A 229 -17.18 -25.82 -21.90
CA ASP A 229 -16.18 -25.13 -21.09
C ASP A 229 -16.80 -24.02 -20.23
N ASP A 230 -15.95 -23.21 -19.60
CA ASP A 230 -16.34 -22.11 -18.73
C ASP A 230 -17.07 -20.96 -19.43
N MET A 231 -17.02 -20.88 -20.76
CA MET A 231 -17.70 -19.83 -21.52
C MET A 231 -18.98 -20.29 -22.17
N THR A 232 -19.06 -21.56 -22.55
CA THR A 232 -20.22 -22.14 -23.22
C THR A 232 -21.24 -22.74 -22.25
N CYS A 233 -20.83 -23.06 -21.02
CA CYS A 233 -21.69 -23.69 -20.03
C CYS A 233 -22.20 -22.70 -18.97
N TRP A 234 -23.52 -22.43 -18.98
CA TRP A 234 -24.18 -21.69 -17.91
C TRP A 234 -24.59 -22.64 -16.77
N GLN A 235 -23.75 -22.74 -15.74
CA GLN A 235 -24.03 -23.59 -14.59
C GLN A 235 -23.39 -23.09 -13.30
N ARG A 236 -23.82 -23.69 -12.19
CA ARG A 236 -23.20 -23.48 -10.88
C ARG A 236 -21.76 -24.01 -10.88
N PRO A 237 -20.79 -23.32 -10.27
CA PRO A 237 -19.42 -23.82 -10.17
C PRO A 237 -19.32 -25.19 -9.49
N GLU A 238 -20.27 -25.51 -8.60
CA GLU A 238 -20.36 -26.78 -7.89
C GLU A 238 -20.70 -27.97 -8.81
N ASP A 239 -21.27 -27.72 -9.99
CA ASP A 239 -21.73 -28.75 -10.93
C ASP A 239 -20.78 -28.95 -12.12
N MET A 240 -19.62 -28.28 -12.15
CA MET A 240 -18.68 -28.37 -13.28
C MET A 240 -18.16 -29.80 -13.50
N THR A 241 -18.44 -30.35 -14.68
CA THR A 241 -17.96 -31.68 -15.12
C THR A 241 -16.99 -31.65 -16.30
N TYR A 242 -16.84 -30.51 -16.97
CA TYR A 242 -15.91 -30.34 -18.09
C TYR A 242 -14.45 -30.20 -17.62
N ASP A 243 -13.51 -30.42 -18.54
CA ASP A 243 -12.09 -30.26 -18.27
C ASP A 243 -11.73 -28.77 -18.12
N ARG A 244 -10.94 -28.45 -17.10
CA ARG A 244 -10.54 -27.08 -16.76
C ARG A 244 -9.05 -26.93 -16.98
N ARG A 245 -8.71 -26.49 -18.19
CA ARG A 245 -7.32 -26.32 -18.63
C ARG A 245 -6.57 -25.31 -17.77
N VAL A 246 -5.26 -25.48 -17.71
CA VAL A 246 -4.35 -24.61 -16.97
C VAL A 246 -3.38 -24.01 -17.96
N SER A 247 -3.32 -22.68 -18.00
CA SER A 247 -2.32 -21.97 -18.80
C SER A 247 -1.05 -21.76 -17.98
N ILE A 248 0.09 -22.00 -18.63
CA ILE A 248 1.39 -22.10 -17.98
C ILE A 248 2.36 -21.14 -18.66
N CYS A 249 3.04 -20.36 -17.83
CA CYS A 249 4.00 -19.36 -18.25
C CYS A 249 5.41 -19.81 -17.90
N GLY A 250 6.34 -19.51 -18.81
CA GLY A 250 7.77 -19.51 -18.49
C GLY A 250 8.15 -18.32 -17.61
N GLY A 251 9.45 -18.14 -17.38
CA GLY A 251 9.98 -17.00 -16.61
C GLY A 251 9.93 -15.65 -17.33
N SER A 252 9.28 -15.55 -18.50
CA SER A 252 9.22 -14.35 -19.34
C SER A 252 8.03 -13.44 -19.04
N ALA A 253 6.91 -13.98 -18.53
CA ALA A 253 5.66 -13.27 -18.22
C ALA A 253 5.84 -12.27 -17.06
N ALA A 254 6.29 -11.07 -17.39
CA ALA A 254 6.86 -10.14 -16.42
C ALA A 254 5.81 -9.31 -15.66
N ASP A 255 4.73 -8.97 -16.33
CA ASP A 255 3.52 -8.33 -15.79
C ASP A 255 2.88 -9.21 -14.71
N LEU A 256 2.52 -10.45 -15.05
CA LEU A 256 1.91 -11.41 -14.14
C LEU A 256 2.82 -11.69 -12.93
N ALA A 257 4.12 -11.92 -13.17
CA ALA A 257 5.07 -12.12 -12.10
C ALA A 257 5.18 -10.88 -11.19
N GLY A 258 5.20 -9.69 -11.79
CA GLY A 258 5.22 -8.41 -11.07
C GLY A 258 4.00 -8.24 -10.17
N GLU A 259 2.80 -8.42 -10.71
CA GLU A 259 1.57 -8.26 -9.91
C GLU A 259 1.43 -9.33 -8.82
N VAL A 260 1.82 -10.58 -9.09
CA VAL A 260 1.87 -11.64 -8.04
C VAL A 260 2.86 -11.26 -6.94
N ALA A 261 4.04 -10.75 -7.30
CA ALA A 261 5.01 -10.29 -6.30
C ALA A 261 4.46 -9.11 -5.49
N ALA A 262 3.85 -8.12 -6.14
CA ALA A 262 3.23 -6.97 -5.48
C ALA A 262 2.13 -7.41 -4.51
N ALA A 263 1.25 -8.31 -4.94
CA ALA A 263 0.16 -8.83 -4.13
C ALA A 263 0.64 -9.56 -2.88
N LEU A 264 1.65 -10.43 -3.01
CA LEU A 264 2.24 -11.16 -1.88
C LEU A 264 2.95 -10.20 -0.91
N ALA A 265 3.69 -9.21 -1.41
CA ALA A 265 4.34 -8.21 -0.58
C ALA A 265 3.32 -7.33 0.16
N ALA A 266 2.30 -6.81 -0.52
CA ALA A 266 1.24 -6.02 0.11
C ALA A 266 0.45 -6.84 1.14
N ALA A 267 0.11 -8.09 0.82
CA ALA A 267 -0.59 -8.98 1.74
C ALA A 267 0.24 -9.29 3.00
N SER A 268 1.56 -9.42 2.87
CA SER A 268 2.44 -9.64 4.03
C SER A 268 2.33 -8.52 5.07
N LEU A 269 2.22 -7.27 4.59
CA LEU A 269 2.03 -6.08 5.43
C LEU A 269 0.63 -6.03 6.02
N ALA A 270 -0.41 -6.30 5.21
CA ALA A 270 -1.80 -6.27 5.65
C ALA A 270 -2.15 -7.36 6.68
N LEU A 271 -1.37 -8.46 6.71
CA LEU A 271 -1.56 -9.61 7.59
C LEU A 271 -0.51 -9.72 8.70
N ALA A 272 0.40 -8.75 8.81
CA ALA A 272 1.54 -8.79 9.75
C ALA A 272 1.11 -9.02 11.20
N ASP A 273 0.04 -8.33 11.64
CA ASP A 273 -0.47 -8.43 13.01
C ASP A 273 -1.18 -9.77 13.30
N GLN A 274 -1.56 -10.52 12.27
CA GLN A 274 -2.31 -11.78 12.40
C GLN A 274 -1.38 -13.00 12.54
N ASN A 275 -0.34 -13.07 11.70
CA ASN A 275 0.58 -14.19 11.69
C ASN A 275 1.92 -13.82 11.03
N GLU A 276 2.91 -13.50 11.85
CA GLU A 276 4.26 -13.12 11.41
C GLU A 276 4.92 -14.19 10.53
N THR A 277 4.78 -15.47 10.86
CA THR A 277 5.37 -16.58 10.06
C THR A 277 4.74 -16.65 8.67
N TYR A 278 3.42 -16.44 8.59
CA TYR A 278 2.74 -16.40 7.29
C TYR A 278 3.15 -15.17 6.48
N SER A 279 3.22 -13.99 7.10
CA SER A 279 3.71 -12.77 6.45
C SER A 279 5.12 -12.94 5.90
N GLN A 280 6.04 -13.53 6.68
CA GLN A 280 7.40 -13.82 6.23
C GLN A 280 7.41 -14.76 5.01
N LYS A 281 6.58 -15.82 5.02
CA LYS A 281 6.42 -16.72 3.87
C LYS A 281 5.94 -15.97 2.62
N LEU A 282 5.05 -15.00 2.76
CA LEU A 282 4.58 -14.18 1.64
C LEU A 282 5.69 -13.28 1.08
N VAL A 283 6.49 -12.66 1.95
CA VAL A 283 7.66 -11.86 1.54
C VAL A 283 8.66 -12.71 0.79
N GLU A 284 9.05 -13.87 1.32
CA GLU A 284 10.01 -14.78 0.68
C GLU A 284 9.54 -15.24 -0.71
N ALA A 285 8.25 -15.57 -0.83
CA ALA A 285 7.66 -15.90 -2.12
C ALA A 285 7.68 -14.71 -3.09
N SER A 286 7.31 -13.51 -2.62
CA SER A 286 7.34 -12.27 -3.40
C SER A 286 8.75 -11.97 -3.94
N GLU A 287 9.77 -12.04 -3.07
CA GLU A 287 11.17 -11.84 -3.47
C GLU A 287 11.62 -12.89 -4.49
N SER A 288 11.21 -14.14 -4.32
CA SER A 288 11.55 -15.23 -5.25
C SER A 288 10.93 -15.01 -6.64
N VAL A 289 9.64 -14.66 -6.70
CA VAL A 289 8.93 -14.37 -7.96
C VAL A 289 9.56 -13.16 -8.66
N PHE A 290 9.80 -12.08 -7.93
CA PHE A 290 10.40 -10.87 -8.48
C PHE A 290 11.84 -11.11 -9.00
N LYS A 291 12.62 -11.92 -8.27
CA LYS A 291 13.97 -12.32 -8.69
C LYS A 291 13.97 -13.17 -9.96
N LEU A 292 12.98 -14.05 -10.14
CA LEU A 292 12.82 -14.85 -11.35
C LEU A 292 12.70 -13.94 -12.57
N VAL A 293 11.69 -13.07 -12.56
CA VAL A 293 11.41 -12.19 -13.70
C VAL A 293 12.58 -11.26 -13.96
N ARG A 294 13.21 -10.68 -12.93
CA ARG A 294 14.37 -9.78 -13.10
C ARG A 294 15.54 -10.46 -13.80
N LYS A 295 15.77 -11.76 -13.59
CA LYS A 295 16.83 -12.52 -14.24
C LYS A 295 16.52 -12.93 -15.69
N SER A 296 15.25 -12.95 -16.09
CA SER A 296 14.88 -13.31 -17.46
C SER A 296 15.44 -12.29 -18.46
N GLN A 297 16.09 -12.76 -19.53
CA GLN A 297 16.56 -11.88 -20.62
C GLN A 297 15.43 -11.49 -21.58
N ASN A 298 14.38 -12.30 -21.65
CA ASN A 298 13.24 -12.12 -22.54
C ASN A 298 12.02 -11.79 -21.66
N LYS A 299 11.92 -10.55 -21.18
CA LYS A 299 10.72 -10.10 -20.45
C LYS A 299 9.67 -9.68 -21.46
N GLU A 300 8.46 -10.18 -21.29
CA GLU A 300 7.31 -9.89 -22.13
C GLU A 300 6.04 -9.88 -21.29
N THR A 301 4.94 -9.46 -21.89
CA THR A 301 3.63 -9.59 -21.25
C THR A 301 3.18 -11.04 -21.24
N TYR A 302 2.45 -11.47 -20.23
CA TYR A 302 1.96 -12.85 -20.11
C TYR A 302 1.06 -13.22 -21.30
N THR A 303 0.35 -12.24 -21.86
CA THR A 303 -0.46 -12.40 -23.06
C THR A 303 0.33 -12.47 -24.35
N ALA A 304 1.64 -12.21 -24.37
CA ALA A 304 2.44 -12.39 -25.58
C ALA A 304 2.61 -13.88 -25.94
N ASP A 305 2.73 -14.75 -24.94
CA ASP A 305 2.87 -16.21 -25.12
C ASP A 305 1.50 -16.91 -25.19
N ASP A 306 1.28 -17.70 -26.24
CA ASP A 306 0.06 -18.49 -26.46
C ASP A 306 -0.21 -19.49 -25.32
N ALA A 307 0.82 -20.15 -24.80
CA ALA A 307 0.69 -21.15 -23.75
C ALA A 307 0.38 -20.52 -22.37
N CYS A 308 0.82 -19.27 -22.20
CA CYS A 308 0.67 -18.50 -20.97
C CYS A 308 -0.64 -17.70 -20.97
N GLY A 309 -0.82 -16.75 -21.88
CA GLY A 309 -1.94 -15.82 -21.84
C GLY A 309 -2.80 -15.81 -23.09
N GLY A 310 -2.63 -16.77 -24.01
CA GLY A 310 -3.35 -16.81 -25.28
C GLY A 310 -4.87 -16.79 -25.12
N GLU A 311 -5.38 -17.59 -24.19
CA GLU A 311 -6.81 -17.64 -23.83
C GLU A 311 -7.29 -16.38 -23.08
N ALA A 312 -6.38 -15.69 -22.38
CA ALA A 312 -6.70 -14.47 -21.65
C ALA A 312 -6.72 -13.19 -22.50
N ARG A 313 -6.15 -13.20 -23.72
CA ARG A 313 -6.08 -12.00 -24.59
C ARG A 313 -7.45 -11.34 -24.86
N GLY A 314 -8.51 -12.13 -24.97
CA GLY A 314 -9.86 -11.59 -25.19
C GLY A 314 -10.46 -10.87 -23.97
N PHE A 315 -9.80 -10.95 -22.81
CA PHE A 315 -10.37 -10.57 -21.51
C PHE A 315 -9.44 -9.62 -20.76
N TYR A 316 -8.18 -10.03 -20.58
CA TYR A 316 -7.17 -9.36 -19.76
C TYR A 316 -5.84 -9.21 -20.53
N THR A 317 -5.88 -8.66 -21.76
CA THR A 317 -4.64 -8.35 -22.50
C THR A 317 -3.79 -7.34 -21.75
N SER A 318 -2.55 -7.70 -21.42
CA SER A 318 -1.63 -6.76 -20.78
C SER A 318 -1.00 -5.82 -21.80
N SER A 319 -1.01 -4.52 -21.52
CA SER A 319 -0.44 -3.48 -22.39
C SER A 319 1.05 -3.25 -22.15
N SER A 320 1.49 -3.35 -20.90
CA SER A 320 2.91 -3.32 -20.51
C SER A 320 3.17 -4.32 -19.38
N TYR A 321 4.45 -4.46 -19.05
CA TYR A 321 4.93 -5.15 -17.83
C TYR A 321 5.76 -4.24 -16.94
N LYS A 322 6.17 -3.05 -17.42
CA LYS A 322 7.14 -2.21 -16.71
C LYS A 322 6.52 -1.56 -15.50
N ASP A 323 5.26 -1.15 -15.59
CA ASP A 323 4.53 -0.61 -14.47
C ASP A 323 4.27 -1.66 -13.38
N GLU A 324 4.03 -2.94 -13.73
CA GLU A 324 3.96 -4.04 -12.77
C GLU A 324 5.30 -4.29 -12.07
N LEU A 325 6.43 -4.19 -12.78
CA LEU A 325 7.74 -4.38 -12.16
C LEU A 325 8.11 -3.23 -11.20
N VAL A 326 7.77 -1.99 -11.58
CA VAL A 326 7.89 -0.82 -10.70
C VAL A 326 6.98 -0.99 -9.48
N TRP A 327 5.72 -1.42 -9.70
CA TRP A 327 4.74 -1.71 -8.66
C TRP A 327 5.20 -2.77 -7.67
N ALA A 328 5.72 -3.89 -8.16
CA ALA A 328 6.30 -4.95 -7.36
C ALA A 328 7.49 -4.45 -6.53
N GLY A 329 8.39 -3.67 -7.15
CA GLY A 329 9.51 -3.06 -6.45
C GLY A 329 9.06 -2.12 -5.32
N THR A 330 8.01 -1.32 -5.55
CA THR A 330 7.44 -0.42 -4.55
C THR A 330 6.92 -1.21 -3.34
N TRP A 331 6.11 -2.25 -3.57
CA TRP A 331 5.56 -3.07 -2.50
C TRP A 331 6.62 -3.91 -1.77
N LEU A 332 7.60 -4.46 -2.49
CA LEU A 332 8.73 -5.16 -1.89
C LEU A 332 9.56 -4.22 -1.02
N PHE A 333 9.78 -2.98 -1.44
CA PHE A 333 10.43 -1.99 -0.58
C PHE A 333 9.65 -1.76 0.71
N PHE A 334 8.33 -1.59 0.63
CA PHE A 334 7.50 -1.44 1.84
C PHE A 334 7.52 -2.67 2.75
N ALA A 335 7.51 -3.87 2.17
CA ALA A 335 7.50 -5.11 2.93
C ALA A 335 8.84 -5.45 3.60
N THR A 336 9.96 -5.04 2.98
CA THR A 336 11.31 -5.48 3.40
C THR A 336 12.20 -4.36 3.95
N GLY A 337 11.90 -3.09 3.64
CA GLY A 337 12.80 -1.96 3.87
C GLY A 337 14.09 -1.99 3.03
N ASN A 338 14.22 -2.93 2.08
CA ASN A 338 15.43 -3.08 1.29
C ASN A 338 15.49 -2.05 0.15
N TYR A 339 16.41 -1.09 0.28
CA TYR A 339 16.62 0.00 -0.68
C TYR A 339 17.02 -0.45 -2.09
N ALA A 340 17.43 -1.71 -2.29
CA ALA A 340 17.64 -2.25 -3.63
C ALA A 340 16.33 -2.28 -4.45
N TYR A 341 15.19 -2.48 -3.78
CA TYR A 341 13.87 -2.42 -4.43
C TYR A 341 13.45 -0.98 -4.73
N LEU A 342 13.62 -0.06 -3.77
CA LEU A 342 13.36 1.37 -4.01
C LEU A 342 14.19 1.90 -5.18
N ARG A 343 15.48 1.56 -5.22
CA ARG A 343 16.37 1.92 -6.33
C ARG A 343 15.86 1.37 -7.65
N TYR A 344 15.46 0.10 -7.69
CA TYR A 344 14.89 -0.48 -8.90
C TYR A 344 13.65 0.30 -9.35
N THR A 345 12.72 0.58 -8.44
CA THR A 345 11.50 1.33 -8.71
C THR A 345 11.81 2.72 -9.26
N THR A 346 12.68 3.50 -8.61
CA THR A 346 13.01 4.87 -9.04
C THR A 346 13.80 4.91 -10.34
N ASP A 347 14.72 3.97 -10.56
CA ASP A 347 15.53 3.90 -11.78
C ASP A 347 14.69 3.51 -13.01
N ASN A 348 13.53 2.86 -12.82
CA ASN A 348 12.68 2.35 -13.90
C ASN A 348 11.33 3.09 -14.05
N PHE A 349 10.95 3.96 -13.10
CA PHE A 349 9.65 4.65 -13.12
C PHE A 349 9.41 5.41 -14.42
N GLU A 350 10.34 6.26 -14.86
CA GLU A 350 10.19 7.02 -16.10
C GLU A 350 10.08 6.14 -17.35
N LEU A 351 10.73 4.97 -17.35
CA LEU A 351 10.63 4.02 -18.46
C LEU A 351 9.26 3.35 -18.51
N ALA A 352 8.65 3.11 -17.35
CA ALA A 352 7.29 2.59 -17.27
C ALA A 352 6.28 3.65 -17.75
N VAL A 353 6.44 4.91 -17.33
CA VAL A 353 5.60 6.04 -17.81
C VAL A 353 5.67 6.20 -19.33
N LYS A 354 6.85 6.03 -19.94
CA LYS A 354 7.02 6.14 -21.40
C LYS A 354 6.33 5.02 -22.20
N GLU A 355 6.00 3.90 -21.57
CA GLU A 355 5.28 2.78 -22.20
C GLU A 355 3.78 2.78 -21.89
N GLU A 356 3.30 3.72 -21.07
CA GLU A 356 1.88 3.89 -20.83
C GLU A 356 1.17 4.24 -22.15
N MET A 357 0.06 3.55 -22.44
CA MET A 357 -0.79 3.92 -23.56
C MET A 357 -1.49 5.25 -23.27
N ASP A 358 -1.56 6.16 -24.26
CA ASP A 358 -2.25 7.45 -24.11
C ASP A 358 -3.70 7.30 -23.60
N SER A 359 -4.41 6.26 -24.04
CA SER A 359 -5.78 5.95 -23.61
C SER A 359 -5.91 5.57 -22.13
N ASN A 360 -4.82 5.11 -21.52
CA ASN A 360 -4.75 4.65 -20.13
C ASN A 360 -4.22 5.73 -19.19
N SER A 361 -3.75 6.86 -19.73
CA SER A 361 -3.08 7.87 -18.93
C SER A 361 -3.96 8.42 -17.83
N GLY A 362 -3.45 8.33 -16.59
CA GLY A 362 -4.17 8.75 -15.40
C GLY A 362 -5.34 7.84 -15.02
N ILE A 363 -5.40 6.59 -15.49
CA ILE A 363 -6.40 5.61 -15.08
C ILE A 363 -5.71 4.46 -14.34
N PHE A 364 -6.03 4.27 -13.07
CA PHE A 364 -5.54 3.14 -12.27
C PHE A 364 -6.51 1.95 -12.36
N TYR A 365 -6.02 0.81 -12.83
CA TYR A 365 -6.77 -0.45 -12.91
C TYR A 365 -5.82 -1.65 -13.05
N TRP A 366 -6.36 -2.84 -13.32
CA TRP A 366 -5.60 -4.09 -13.36
C TRP A 366 -4.45 -4.13 -14.38
N ASP A 367 -4.44 -3.28 -15.41
CA ASP A 367 -3.42 -3.21 -16.48
C ASP A 367 -2.56 -1.93 -16.44
N ASN A 368 -2.85 -0.99 -15.52
CA ASN A 368 -2.04 0.24 -15.40
C ASN A 368 -1.80 0.60 -13.93
N LYS A 369 -0.55 0.49 -13.48
CA LYS A 369 -0.10 0.80 -12.11
C LYS A 369 0.59 2.16 -11.99
N ILE A 370 0.76 2.91 -13.07
CA ILE A 370 1.48 4.20 -13.07
C ILE A 370 0.88 5.20 -12.06
N PRO A 371 -0.44 5.47 -12.05
CA PRO A 371 -0.99 6.45 -11.13
C PRO A 371 -0.84 6.04 -9.65
N ALA A 372 -0.99 4.74 -9.35
CA ALA A 372 -0.85 4.23 -8.00
C ALA A 372 0.61 4.27 -7.50
N ASN A 373 1.58 3.90 -8.36
CA ASN A 373 3.00 4.07 -8.06
C ASN A 373 3.33 5.53 -7.77
N ALA A 374 2.83 6.47 -8.58
CA ALA A 374 3.05 7.89 -8.35
C ALA A 374 2.54 8.33 -6.97
N VAL A 375 1.35 7.88 -6.55
CA VAL A 375 0.80 8.16 -5.21
C VAL A 375 1.69 7.59 -4.10
N LEU A 376 2.09 6.33 -4.18
CA LEU A 376 2.91 5.67 -3.16
C LEU A 376 4.31 6.29 -3.04
N LEU A 377 4.94 6.62 -4.17
CA LEU A 377 6.27 7.25 -4.20
C LEU A 377 6.21 8.71 -3.73
N THR A 378 5.14 9.44 -4.08
CA THR A 378 4.90 10.79 -3.55
C THR A 378 4.76 10.78 -2.02
N ARG A 379 4.06 9.78 -1.46
CA ARG A 379 3.99 9.59 -0.01
C ARG A 379 5.37 9.39 0.60
N LEU A 380 6.23 8.56 -0.01
CA LEU A 380 7.60 8.36 0.47
C LEU A 380 8.40 9.65 0.50
N ARG A 381 8.27 10.47 -0.56
CA ARG A 381 8.93 11.77 -0.63
C ARG A 381 8.56 12.67 0.55
N TYR A 382 7.27 12.82 0.81
CA TYR A 382 6.80 13.77 1.83
C TYR A 382 6.91 13.26 3.27
N LEU A 383 6.79 11.95 3.49
CA LEU A 383 6.72 11.40 4.85
C LEU A 383 8.02 10.74 5.32
N HIS A 384 8.89 10.32 4.40
CA HIS A 384 10.13 9.61 4.73
C HIS A 384 11.38 10.32 4.21
N ASP A 385 11.28 11.06 3.10
CA ASP A 385 12.36 11.81 2.46
C ASP A 385 13.67 11.00 2.36
N PRO A 386 13.72 9.96 1.52
CA PRO A 386 14.92 9.12 1.40
C PRO A 386 16.11 9.85 0.75
N GLY A 387 15.94 11.08 0.25
CA GLY A 387 17.01 11.89 -0.32
C GLY A 387 17.65 11.32 -1.60
N TYR A 388 18.92 11.65 -1.81
CA TYR A 388 19.71 11.14 -2.95
C TYR A 388 19.93 9.62 -2.85
N PRO A 389 19.85 8.84 -3.95
CA PRO A 389 19.65 9.26 -5.36
C PRO A 389 18.19 9.32 -5.83
N TYR A 390 17.22 9.22 -4.93
CA TYR A 390 15.81 8.97 -5.27
C TYR A 390 15.01 10.23 -5.65
N GLU A 391 15.45 11.40 -5.17
CA GLU A 391 14.68 12.65 -5.23
C GLU A 391 14.20 13.05 -6.63
N ALA A 392 14.98 12.77 -7.68
CA ALA A 392 14.58 13.08 -9.05
C ALA A 392 13.30 12.33 -9.47
N ALA A 393 13.28 11.00 -9.29
CA ALA A 393 12.11 10.19 -9.61
C ALA A 393 10.92 10.52 -8.70
N LEU A 394 11.17 10.79 -7.41
CA LEU A 394 10.13 11.16 -6.46
C LEU A 394 9.48 12.52 -6.78
N THR A 395 10.26 13.47 -7.33
CA THR A 395 9.75 14.74 -7.83
C THR A 395 8.80 14.52 -9.01
N VAL A 396 9.21 13.72 -10.00
CA VAL A 396 8.37 13.37 -11.15
C VAL A 396 7.04 12.74 -10.69
N CYS A 397 7.09 11.83 -9.70
CA CYS A 397 5.88 11.22 -9.13
C CYS A 397 4.96 12.27 -8.49
N SER A 398 5.52 13.22 -7.73
CA SER A 398 4.75 14.26 -7.04
C SER A 398 4.06 15.19 -8.03
N ASP A 399 4.77 15.60 -9.08
CA ASP A 399 4.23 16.44 -10.14
C ASP A 399 3.11 15.71 -10.89
N MET A 400 3.29 14.42 -11.17
CA MET A 400 2.27 13.57 -11.77
C MET A 400 1.01 13.47 -10.89
N VAL A 401 1.14 13.27 -9.58
CA VAL A 401 0.00 13.23 -8.66
C VAL A 401 -0.75 14.57 -8.64
N ASN A 402 -0.03 15.69 -8.63
CA ASN A 402 -0.66 17.02 -8.69
C ASN A 402 -1.47 17.20 -9.98
N ILE A 403 -0.89 16.85 -11.13
CA ILE A 403 -1.56 16.93 -12.44
C ILE A 403 -2.78 16.00 -12.46
N LEU A 404 -2.63 14.76 -11.99
CA LEU A 404 -3.68 13.75 -11.94
C LEU A 404 -4.87 14.23 -11.10
N MET A 405 -4.62 14.71 -9.89
CA MET A 405 -5.67 15.21 -9.02
C MET A 405 -6.38 16.42 -9.63
N CYS A 406 -5.63 17.34 -10.25
CA CYS A 406 -6.25 18.46 -10.97
C CYS A 406 -7.06 18.01 -12.19
N SER A 407 -6.66 16.94 -12.88
CA SER A 407 -7.41 16.39 -14.01
C SER A 407 -8.77 15.80 -13.60
N TYR A 408 -8.87 15.22 -12.40
CA TYR A 408 -10.12 14.68 -11.86
C TYR A 408 -11.04 15.76 -11.30
N LEU A 409 -10.47 16.85 -10.76
CA LEU A 409 -11.21 17.91 -10.10
C LEU A 409 -11.57 19.07 -11.05
N SER A 410 -10.80 19.27 -12.12
CA SER A 410 -11.03 20.37 -13.05
C SER A 410 -12.21 20.07 -13.98
N TYR A 411 -13.10 21.06 -14.11
CA TYR A 411 -14.17 21.06 -15.11
C TYR A 411 -13.65 21.23 -16.56
N SER A 412 -12.35 21.48 -16.74
CA SER A 412 -11.76 21.93 -18.01
C SER A 412 -11.20 20.82 -18.93
N GLY A 413 -11.55 19.54 -18.72
CA GLY A 413 -11.66 18.63 -19.86
C GLY A 413 -10.65 17.48 -20.03
N SER A 414 -10.02 16.95 -18.98
CA SER A 414 -9.26 15.69 -19.09
C SER A 414 -10.16 14.45 -19.02
N PHE A 415 -11.23 14.49 -18.22
CA PHE A 415 -12.22 13.41 -18.12
C PHE A 415 -13.64 13.91 -18.35
N ASN A 416 -14.43 13.15 -19.10
CA ASN A 416 -15.84 13.46 -19.33
C ASN A 416 -16.66 13.24 -18.05
N MET A 417 -17.28 14.30 -17.54
CA MET A 417 -18.17 14.22 -16.37
C MET A 417 -19.63 14.10 -16.81
N THR A 418 -20.33 13.12 -16.25
CA THR A 418 -21.79 13.03 -16.41
C THR A 418 -22.47 14.22 -15.70
N PRO A 419 -23.69 14.63 -16.14
CA PRO A 419 -24.40 15.74 -15.51
C PRO A 419 -24.62 15.58 -13.99
N GLY A 420 -24.79 14.34 -13.49
CA GLY A 420 -25.03 14.07 -12.07
C GLY A 420 -23.78 14.18 -11.17
N THR A 421 -22.58 14.07 -11.73
CA THR A 421 -21.30 14.17 -10.99
C THR A 421 -20.83 15.61 -10.80
N LYS A 422 -21.24 16.56 -11.67
CA LYS A 422 -20.90 18.00 -11.56
C LYS A 422 -21.40 18.66 -10.26
N SER A 423 -22.30 18.02 -9.52
CA SER A 423 -22.87 18.54 -8.26
C SER A 423 -22.17 18.02 -7.00
N LYS A 424 -21.33 16.97 -7.07
CA LYS A 424 -20.91 16.19 -5.89
C LYS A 424 -19.41 16.25 -5.52
N ILE A 425 -18.54 16.75 -6.38
CA ILE A 425 -17.07 16.76 -6.15
C ILE A 425 -16.64 17.84 -5.12
N HIS A 426 -17.58 18.56 -4.50
CA HIS A 426 -17.27 19.66 -3.57
C HIS A 426 -16.75 19.26 -2.18
N HIS A 427 -16.53 17.98 -1.87
CA HIS A 427 -16.10 17.57 -0.53
C HIS A 427 -14.89 16.62 -0.50
N GLU A 428 -13.87 17.10 0.22
CA GLU A 428 -12.77 16.39 0.87
C GLU A 428 -11.70 15.76 -0.03
N VAL A 429 -10.73 16.59 -0.44
CA VAL A 429 -9.35 16.15 -0.66
C VAL A 429 -8.47 16.85 0.38
N CYS A 430 -7.90 16.09 1.33
CA CYS A 430 -6.95 16.56 2.35
C CYS A 430 -5.52 16.69 1.79
N LEU A 431 -5.39 17.23 0.59
CA LEU A 431 -4.14 17.73 0.06
C LEU A 431 -4.45 19.18 -0.31
N ASN A 432 -3.61 20.13 0.13
CA ASN A 432 -3.69 21.51 -0.36
C ASN A 432 -3.25 21.49 -1.83
N ILE A 433 -4.12 20.99 -2.71
CA ILE A 433 -3.92 20.96 -4.15
C ILE A 433 -4.49 22.26 -4.67
N SER A 434 -3.61 23.21 -4.99
CA SER A 434 -3.99 24.38 -5.78
C SER A 434 -4.02 23.97 -7.24
N CYS A 435 -5.22 23.58 -7.69
CA CYS A 435 -5.64 23.72 -9.08
C CYS A 435 -6.26 25.13 -9.23
#